data_AF-A0A255H4B0-F1
#
_entry.id   AF-A0A255H4B0-F1
#
_cell.length_a   1.000
_cell.length_b   1.000
_cell.length_c   1.000
_cell.angle_alpha   90.00
_cell.angle_beta   90.00
_cell.angle_gamma   90.00
#
_symmetry.space_group_name_H-M   'P 1'
#
loop_
_entity.id
_entity.type
_entity.pdbx_description
1 polymer ?
#
loop_
_entity_poly.entity_id
_entity_poly.type
_entity_poly.pdbx_seq_one_letter_code
_entity_poly.pdbx_strand_id
1 'polypeptide(L)' 'MGDEAAAAQISVCPDGPLLVRGDFEILDGDGMPIPLPRRTVALCRCGRSANKPWCDATHKQAGGPRAAAP' A
#
# COMPACT_ATOMS: atom_id res chain seq x y z
N MET A 1 -4.88 -31.52 6.03
CA MET A 1 -5.93 -30.59 5.59
C MET A 1 -5.31 -29.21 5.55
N GLY A 2 -5.34 -28.57 4.39
CA GLY A 2 -4.44 -27.45 4.03
C GLY A 2 -4.63 -26.22 4.90
N ASP A 3 -3.50 -25.69 5.33
CA ASP A 3 -3.34 -24.33 5.85
C ASP A 3 -3.51 -23.38 4.65
N GLU A 4 -4.76 -23.09 4.29
CA GLU A 4 -5.06 -22.04 3.32
C GLU A 4 -5.10 -20.72 4.10
N ALA A 5 -3.92 -20.24 4.51
CA ALA A 5 -3.77 -18.89 5.00
C ALA A 5 -4.34 -17.95 3.93
N ALA A 6 -5.38 -17.19 4.29
CA ALA A 6 -6.14 -16.38 3.34
C ALA A 6 -5.17 -15.49 2.53
N ALA A 7 -5.13 -15.72 1.22
CA ALA A 7 -4.18 -15.09 0.32
C ALA A 7 -4.19 -13.56 0.45
N ALA A 8 -3.01 -12.95 0.36
CA ALA A 8 -2.88 -11.50 0.35
C ALA A 8 -3.71 -10.88 -0.78
N GLN A 9 -4.60 -9.94 -0.44
CA GLN A 9 -5.42 -9.22 -1.40
C GLN A 9 -4.93 -7.77 -1.51
N ILE A 10 -4.72 -7.32 -2.74
CA ILE A 10 -4.38 -5.93 -3.07
C ILE A 10 -5.55 -5.30 -3.83
N SER A 11 -6.20 -4.32 -3.23
CA SER A 11 -7.29 -3.55 -3.84
C SER A 11 -6.80 -2.16 -4.26
N VAL A 12 -7.12 -1.77 -5.50
CA VAL A 12 -6.80 -0.44 -6.02
C VAL A 12 -7.98 0.50 -5.77
N CYS A 13 -7.82 1.47 -4.87
CA CYS A 13 -8.87 2.46 -4.63
C CYS A 13 -8.81 3.58 -5.70
N PRO A 14 -9.91 3.94 -6.39
CA PRO A 14 -9.95 5.10 -7.28
C PRO A 14 -9.42 6.37 -6.58
N ASP A 15 -8.51 7.08 -7.26
CA ASP A 15 -7.78 8.26 -6.74
C ASP A 15 -7.11 8.09 -5.37
N GLY A 16 -6.97 6.85 -4.93
CA GLY A 16 -6.56 6.49 -3.58
C GLY A 16 -5.37 5.55 -3.53
N PRO A 17 -5.07 5.04 -2.32
CA PRO A 17 -3.96 4.14 -2.07
C PRO A 17 -4.20 2.73 -2.62
N LEU A 18 -3.16 1.90 -2.56
CA LEU A 18 -3.31 0.45 -2.66
C LEU A 18 -3.63 -0.09 -1.27
N LEU A 19 -4.77 -0.77 -1.12
CA LEU A 19 -5.18 -1.37 0.13
C LEU A 19 -4.77 -2.85 0.14
N VAL A 20 -3.85 -3.21 1.02
CA VAL A 20 -3.32 -4.58 1.15
C VAL A 20 -3.89 -5.21 2.41
N ARG A 21 -4.41 -6.43 2.30
CA ARG A 21 -5.06 -7.19 3.39
C ARG A 21 -4.60 -8.65 3.37
N GLY A 22 -4.59 -9.29 4.53
CA GLY A 22 -4.28 -10.71 4.69
C GLY A 22 -2.93 -10.94 5.35
N ASP A 23 -2.36 -12.12 5.14
CA ASP A 23 -0.99 -12.45 5.55
C ASP A 23 -0.02 -12.05 4.43
N PHE A 24 0.79 -11.04 4.70
CA PHE A 24 1.77 -10.50 3.75
C PHE A 24 2.96 -9.90 4.49
N GLU A 25 4.07 -9.78 3.77
CA GLU A 25 5.25 -9.01 4.17
C GLU A 25 5.48 -7.89 3.17
N ILE A 26 6.07 -6.79 3.64
CA ILE A 26 6.51 -5.71 2.78
C ILE A 26 8.02 -5.63 2.94
N LEU A 27 8.74 -5.73 1.83
CA LEU A 27 10.18 -5.59 1.79
C LEU A 27 10.54 -4.20 1.28
N ASP A 28 11.65 -3.65 1.76
CA ASP A 28 12.26 -2.45 1.18
C ASP A 28 13.10 -2.77 -0.07
N GLY A 29 13.82 -1.76 -0.59
CA GLY A 29 14.65 -1.91 -1.79
C GLY A 29 15.84 -2.87 -1.62
N ASP A 30 16.24 -3.14 -0.37
CA ASP A 30 17.33 -4.05 -0.02
C ASP A 30 16.81 -5.45 0.34
N GLY A 31 15.50 -5.67 0.28
CA GLY A 31 14.84 -6.93 0.61
C GLY A 31 14.61 -7.12 2.12
N MET A 32 14.80 -6.08 2.93
CA MET A 32 14.58 -6.15 4.38
C MET A 32 13.10 -5.92 4.73
N PRO A 33 12.53 -6.71 5.66
CA PRO A 33 11.13 -6.60 6.01
C PRO A 33 10.85 -5.31 6.78
N ILE A 34 9.84 -4.57 6.32
CA ILE A 34 9.31 -3.38 6.97
C ILE A 34 8.28 -3.81 8.03
N PRO A 35 8.43 -3.38 9.30
CA PRO A 35 7.45 -3.70 10.34
C PRO A 35 6.05 -3.22 9.99
N LEU A 36 5.10 -4.16 9.98
CA LEU A 36 3.71 -3.86 9.68
C LEU A 36 2.96 -3.48 10.97
N PRO A 37 2.29 -2.32 11.02
CA PRO A 37 1.52 -1.94 12.20
C PRO A 37 0.22 -2.75 12.37
N ARG A 38 -0.24 -3.44 11.30
CA ARG A 38 -1.52 -4.15 11.24
C ARG A 38 -1.62 -5.05 10.00
N ARG A 39 -2.53 -6.02 10.03
CA ARG A 39 -2.89 -6.94 8.92
C ARG A 39 -3.58 -6.28 7.73
N THR A 40 -3.72 -4.96 7.75
CA THR A 40 -4.29 -4.19 6.64
C THR A 40 -3.58 -2.87 6.55
N VAL A 41 -2.93 -2.60 5.42
CA VAL A 41 -2.15 -1.38 5.22
C VAL A 41 -2.59 -0.67 3.95
N ALA A 42 -2.36 0.64 3.92
CA ALA A 42 -2.61 1.48 2.76
C ALA A 42 -1.28 2.01 2.24
N LEU A 43 -0.90 1.61 1.03
CA LEU A 43 0.33 2.06 0.39
C LEU A 43 0.09 3.29 -0.48
N CYS A 44 1.03 4.22 -0.41
CA CYS A 44 0.99 5.42 -1.21
C CYS A 44 1.12 5.08 -2.69
N ARG A 45 0.11 5.48 -3.46
CA ARG A 45 0.13 5.40 -4.93
C ARG A 45 0.30 6.76 -5.60
N CYS A 46 0.04 7.86 -4.88
CA CYS A 46 0.08 9.21 -5.47
C CYS A 46 1.48 9.84 -5.50
N GLY A 47 2.46 9.24 -4.83
CA GLY A 47 3.84 9.73 -4.74
C GLY A 47 4.05 10.92 -3.78
N ARG A 48 2.98 11.50 -3.23
CA ARG A 48 3.03 12.73 -2.43
C ARG A 48 3.00 12.53 -0.92
N SER A 49 2.87 11.28 -0.43
CA SER A 49 2.91 11.00 1.00
C SER A 49 4.24 11.45 1.62
N ALA A 50 4.18 12.05 2.81
CA ALA A 50 5.34 12.36 3.64
C ALA A 50 5.80 11.14 4.45
N ASN A 51 4.95 10.13 4.60
CA ASN A 51 5.21 8.92 5.36
C ASN A 51 5.33 7.68 4.45
N LYS A 52 6.15 7.76 3.40
CA LYS A 52 6.35 6.64 2.47
C LYS A 52 6.91 5.41 3.21
N PRO A 53 6.52 4.18 2.83
CA PRO A 53 5.65 3.81 1.69
C PRO A 53 4.14 3.94 1.98
N TRP A 54 3.75 4.44 3.15
CA TRP A 54 2.36 4.48 3.60
C TRP A 54 1.56 5.65 3.04
N CYS A 55 0.25 5.47 2.96
CA CYS A 55 -0.69 6.53 2.64
C CYS A 55 -1.05 7.33 3.90
N ASP A 56 -0.83 8.64 3.86
CA ASP A 56 -1.14 9.63 4.90
C ASP A 56 -2.35 10.52 4.54
N ALA A 57 -3.15 10.09 3.56
CA ALA A 57 -4.28 10.84 2.98
C ALA A 57 -3.91 12.10 2.18
N THR A 58 -2.63 12.39 1.93
CA THR A 58 -2.22 13.50 1.05
C THR A 58 -2.83 13.41 -0.35
N HIS A 59 -3.15 12.21 -0.84
CA HIS A 59 -3.86 12.01 -2.12
C HIS A 59 -5.18 12.77 -2.23
N LYS A 60 -5.89 12.99 -1.11
CA LYS A 60 -7.16 13.74 -1.08
C LYS A 60 -6.96 15.23 -1.33
N GLN A 61 -5.87 15.79 -0.81
CA GLN A 61 -5.51 17.20 -0.99
C GLN A 61 -4.82 17.45 -2.34
N ALA A 62 -4.21 16.41 -2.88
CA ALA A 62 -3.40 16.44 -4.08
C ALA A 62 -4.16 16.21 -5.40
N GLY A 63 -5.43 15.79 -5.34
CA GLY A 63 -6.24 15.50 -6.53
C GLY A 63 -5.94 14.15 -7.20
N GLY A 64 -5.63 13.10 -6.43
CA GLY A 64 -5.38 11.75 -6.95
C GLY A 64 -3.92 11.46 -7.33
N PRO A 65 -3.61 10.26 -7.88
CA PRO A 65 -2.28 9.96 -8.37
C PRO A 65 -1.90 10.92 -9.51
N ARG A 66 -0.60 11.27 -9.63
CA ARG A 66 -0.12 11.95 -10.84
C ARG A 66 -0.62 11.14 -12.04
N ALA A 67 -1.22 11.80 -13.03
CA ALA A 67 -1.33 11.24 -14.36
C ALA A 67 0.05 10.66 -14.71
N ALA A 68 0.09 9.42 -15.19
CA ALA A 68 1.33 8.83 -15.67
C ALA A 68 2.00 9.86 -16.59
N ALA A 69 3.25 10.22 -16.28
CA ALA A 69 4.03 10.96 -17.26
C ALA A 69 4.08 10.10 -18.54
N PRO A 70 3.90 10.69 -19.73
CA PRO A 70 3.88 9.94 -20.98
C PRO A 70 5.16 9.13 -21.18
#